data_AF-A0A7W1NJM8-F1
#
_entry.id   AF-A0A7W1NJM8-F1
#
_cell.length_a   1.000
_cell.length_b   1.000
_cell.length_c   1.000
_cell.angle_alpha   90.00
_cell.angle_beta   90.00
_cell.angle_gamma   90.00
#
_symmetry.space_group_name_H-M   'P 1'
#
loop_
_entity.id
_entity.type
_entity.pdbx_description
1 polymer ?
#
loop_
_entity_poly.entity_id
_entity_poly.type
_entity_poly.pdbx_seq_one_letter_code
_entity_poly.pdbx_strand_id
1 'polypeptide(L)'
;MTSKYLGPIKRLGGIAIILFVFAFLFSVVGNAVFSEETRKGVFINAIPFISAFIGGLLLFILVIVLVAKRYNGKVPARCHSAIERTLVIGILFGVFFLFQPFSIVPYRYGFLLLLIATLSFILWSHVVPAGARLTFGLPPLGTRQHIVGAVAALVVIVVMSLGIISLNAPKEPYGIRDRVWNSYNADRKAEVASAAMADFSGVEIPFIIILSLFPAAIVYFAAREVTAEPRREDFVSTIPTTGHAPLEA
;
A
#
# COMPACT_ATOMS: atom_id res chain seq x y z
N MET A 1 23.58 -10.39 -14.92
CA MET A 1 22.11 -10.60 -15.05
C MET A 1 21.87 -11.68 -16.07
N THR A 2 21.25 -12.81 -15.70
CA THR A 2 20.88 -13.84 -16.69
C THR A 2 19.74 -13.29 -17.56
N SER A 3 19.94 -13.24 -18.88
CA SER A 3 19.00 -12.61 -19.84
C SER A 3 17.59 -13.23 -19.81
N LYS A 4 17.45 -14.43 -19.22
CA LYS A 4 16.22 -15.22 -19.12
C LYS A 4 15.01 -14.49 -18.52
N TYR A 5 15.22 -13.54 -17.59
CA TYR A 5 14.12 -12.81 -16.95
C TYR A 5 13.80 -11.46 -17.60
N LEU A 6 14.66 -10.94 -18.47
CA LEU A 6 14.46 -9.62 -19.07
C LEU A 6 13.32 -9.64 -20.11
N GLY A 7 13.19 -10.75 -20.84
CA GLY A 7 12.15 -10.94 -21.85
C GLY A 7 10.73 -10.85 -21.31
N PRO A 8 10.34 -11.67 -20.31
CA PRO A 8 9.00 -11.64 -19.72
C PRO A 8 8.62 -10.28 -19.11
N ILE A 9 9.56 -9.64 -18.40
CA ILE A 9 9.36 -8.31 -17.78
C ILE A 9 9.03 -7.25 -18.84
N LYS A 10 9.82 -7.21 -19.93
CA LYS A 10 9.59 -6.27 -21.04
C LYS A 10 8.25 -6.52 -21.73
N ARG A 11 7.85 -7.79 -21.89
CA ARG A 11 6.56 -8.16 -22.50
C ARG A 11 5.39 -7.72 -21.65
N LEU A 12 5.41 -8.02 -20.34
CA LEU A 12 4.34 -7.61 -19.41
C LEU A 12 4.18 -6.09 -19.36
N GLY A 13 5.28 -5.35 -19.20
CA GLY A 13 5.24 -3.89 -19.20
C GLY A 13 4.78 -3.31 -20.54
N GLY A 14 5.25 -3.88 -21.66
CA GLY A 14 4.83 -3.46 -23.00
C GLY A 14 3.33 -3.65 -23.24
N ILE A 15 2.78 -4.81 -22.87
CA ILE A 15 1.34 -5.08 -22.99
C ILE A 15 0.53 -4.13 -22.12
N ALA A 16 0.95 -3.88 -20.88
CA ALA A 16 0.27 -2.92 -19.99
C ALA A 16 0.21 -1.51 -20.61
N ILE A 17 1.33 -1.02 -21.16
CA ILE A 17 1.39 0.28 -21.83
C ILE A 17 0.46 0.32 -23.03
N ILE A 18 0.46 -0.72 -23.88
CA ILE A 18 -0.42 -0.80 -25.05
C ILE A 18 -1.90 -0.73 -24.62
N LEU A 19 -2.28 -1.42 -23.55
CA LEU A 19 -3.66 -1.40 -23.04
C LEU A 19 -4.09 -0.02 -22.51
N PHE A 20 -3.18 0.72 -21.85
CA PHE A 20 -3.46 2.09 -21.42
C PHE A 20 -3.59 3.05 -22.60
N VAL A 21 -2.69 2.94 -23.58
CA VAL A 21 -2.75 3.73 -24.82
C VAL A 21 -4.05 3.42 -25.56
N PHE A 22 -4.44 2.14 -25.67
CA PHE A 22 -5.69 1.72 -26.28
C PHE A 22 -6.91 2.28 -25.51
N ALA A 23 -6.95 2.17 -24.18
CA ALA A 23 -8.06 2.71 -23.38
C ALA A 23 -8.24 4.23 -23.59
N PHE A 24 -7.13 4.96 -23.62
CA PHE A 24 -7.11 6.39 -23.88
C PHE A 24 -7.58 6.72 -25.30
N LEU A 25 -6.96 6.12 -26.32
CA LEU A 25 -7.30 6.36 -27.72
C LEU A 25 -8.75 5.95 -28.04
N PHE A 26 -9.23 4.84 -27.46
CA PHE A 26 -10.61 4.40 -27.65
C PHE A 26 -11.60 5.45 -27.14
N SER A 27 -11.31 6.09 -26.00
CA SER A 27 -12.17 7.14 -25.44
C SER A 27 -12.19 8.38 -26.35
N VAL A 28 -11.04 8.75 -26.92
CA VAL A 28 -10.91 9.88 -27.85
C VAL A 28 -11.62 9.60 -29.18
N VAL A 29 -11.34 8.46 -29.81
CA VAL A 29 -11.91 8.06 -31.10
C VAL A 29 -13.40 7.74 -30.97
N GLY A 30 -13.80 7.06 -29.90
CA GLY A 30 -15.20 6.73 -29.64
C GLY A 30 -16.09 7.98 -29.53
N ASN A 31 -15.55 9.08 -28.98
CA ASN A 31 -16.24 10.37 -28.95
C ASN A 31 -16.42 10.99 -30.35
N ALA A 32 -15.51 10.73 -31.29
CA ALA A 32 -15.58 11.27 -32.64
C ALA A 32 -16.43 10.40 -33.60
N VAL A 33 -16.46 9.09 -33.39
CA VAL A 33 -17.04 8.12 -34.34
C VAL A 33 -18.46 7.70 -33.97
N PHE A 34 -18.77 7.52 -32.68
CA PHE A 34 -20.07 6.99 -32.25
C PHE A 34 -21.10 8.10 -31.98
N SER A 35 -22.36 7.81 -32.32
CA SER A 35 -23.49 8.69 -32.00
C SER A 35 -23.73 8.77 -30.48
N GLU A 36 -24.46 9.80 -30.02
CA GLU A 36 -24.76 9.98 -28.60
C GLU A 36 -25.46 8.79 -27.95
N GLU A 37 -26.38 8.16 -28.67
CA GLU A 37 -27.13 7.00 -28.19
C GLU A 37 -26.21 5.79 -28.01
N THR A 38 -25.33 5.51 -28.99
CA THR A 38 -24.37 4.42 -28.92
C THR A 38 -23.32 4.63 -27.83
N ARG A 39 -22.86 5.88 -27.61
CA ARG A 39 -21.89 6.22 -26.53
C ARG A 39 -22.46 6.00 -25.13
N LYS A 40 -23.78 6.14 -24.95
CA LYS A 40 -24.45 5.82 -23.68
C LYS A 40 -24.62 4.32 -23.45
N GLY A 41 -24.32 3.49 -24.46
CA GLY A 41 -24.31 2.05 -24.34
C GLY A 41 -23.28 1.56 -23.31
N VAL A 42 -23.73 0.70 -22.39
CA VAL A 42 -22.88 0.13 -21.33
C VAL A 42 -21.67 -0.60 -21.91
N PHE A 43 -21.85 -1.34 -23.01
CA PHE A 43 -20.77 -2.09 -23.66
C PHE A 43 -19.66 -1.20 -24.23
N ILE A 44 -19.99 -0.03 -24.77
CA ILE A 44 -19.00 0.90 -25.32
C ILE A 44 -18.15 1.50 -24.19
N ASN A 45 -18.78 1.84 -23.06
CA ASN A 45 -18.06 2.34 -21.88
C ASN A 45 -17.25 1.24 -21.17
N ALA A 46 -17.64 -0.02 -21.30
CA ALA A 46 -16.92 -1.14 -20.70
C ALA A 46 -15.55 -1.39 -21.35
N ILE A 47 -15.37 -1.11 -22.64
CA ILE A 47 -14.12 -1.36 -23.36
C ILE A 47 -12.91 -0.61 -22.75
N PRO A 48 -12.92 0.73 -22.62
CA PRO A 48 -11.79 1.45 -22.05
C PRO A 48 -11.60 1.10 -20.56
N PHE A 49 -12.69 0.82 -19.83
CA PHE A 49 -12.63 0.38 -18.44
C PHE A 49 -11.91 -0.98 -18.29
N ILE A 50 -12.33 -2.00 -19.03
CA ILE A 50 -11.72 -3.34 -19.00
C ILE A 50 -10.25 -3.27 -19.43
N SER A 51 -9.95 -2.50 -20.49
CA SER A 51 -8.58 -2.32 -20.96
C SER A 51 -7.69 -1.68 -19.89
N ALA A 52 -8.14 -0.57 -19.28
CA ALA A 52 -7.41 0.09 -18.21
C ALA A 52 -7.26 -0.82 -16.97
N PHE A 53 -8.29 -1.59 -16.62
CA PHE A 53 -8.27 -2.54 -15.51
C PHE A 53 -7.24 -3.66 -15.74
N ILE A 54 -7.26 -4.31 -16.91
CA ILE A 54 -6.27 -5.35 -17.27
C ILE A 54 -4.87 -4.74 -17.32
N GLY A 55 -4.72 -3.53 -17.88
CA GLY A 55 -3.45 -2.80 -17.90
C GLY A 55 -2.89 -2.55 -16.49
N GLY A 56 -3.75 -2.09 -15.57
CA GLY A 56 -3.40 -1.90 -14.16
C GLY A 56 -3.02 -3.20 -13.46
N LEU A 57 -3.75 -4.28 -13.71
CA LEU A 57 -3.44 -5.61 -13.16
C LEU A 57 -2.08 -6.13 -13.65
N LEU A 58 -1.79 -6.01 -14.95
CA LEU A 58 -0.48 -6.39 -15.51
C LEU A 58 0.66 -5.56 -14.93
N LEU A 59 0.45 -4.25 -14.74
CA LEU A 59 1.42 -3.38 -14.08
C LEU A 59 1.66 -3.80 -12.63
N PHE A 60 0.61 -4.16 -11.89
CA PHE A 60 0.74 -4.63 -10.52
C PHE A 60 1.50 -5.97 -10.45
N ILE A 61 1.22 -6.91 -11.34
CA ILE A 61 1.99 -8.17 -11.46
C ILE A 61 3.46 -7.87 -11.77
N LEU A 62 3.74 -6.92 -12.66
CA LEU A 62 5.10 -6.49 -12.95
C LEU A 62 5.81 -5.97 -11.69
N VAL A 63 5.15 -5.15 -10.88
CA VAL A 63 5.68 -4.67 -9.60
C VAL A 63 5.98 -5.85 -8.66
N ILE A 64 5.08 -6.84 -8.54
CA ILE A 64 5.31 -8.06 -7.75
C ILE A 64 6.58 -8.77 -8.19
N VAL A 65 6.73 -9.00 -9.50
CA VAL A 65 7.92 -9.68 -10.05
C VAL A 65 9.20 -8.90 -9.77
N LEU A 66 9.16 -7.57 -9.92
CA LEU A 66 10.32 -6.71 -9.66
C LEU A 66 10.73 -6.74 -8.18
N VAL A 67 9.76 -6.64 -7.27
CA VAL A 67 9.97 -6.69 -5.82
C VAL A 67 10.48 -8.07 -5.40
N ALA A 68 9.82 -9.15 -5.81
CA ALA A 68 10.25 -10.52 -5.52
C ALA A 68 11.68 -10.76 -6.02
N LYS A 69 12.01 -10.37 -7.26
CA LYS A 69 13.38 -10.48 -7.78
C LYS A 69 14.39 -9.66 -6.96
N ARG A 70 13.99 -8.48 -6.47
CA ARG A 70 14.87 -7.60 -5.71
C ARG A 70 15.16 -8.14 -4.31
N TYR A 71 14.17 -8.74 -3.64
CA TYR A 71 14.17 -9.04 -2.21
C TYR A 71 14.12 -10.53 -1.83
N ASN A 72 13.80 -11.44 -2.75
CA ASN A 72 13.75 -12.88 -2.46
C ASN A 72 15.08 -13.39 -1.88
N GLY A 73 14.98 -14.11 -0.77
CA GLY A 73 16.10 -14.68 -0.04
C GLY A 73 16.97 -13.67 0.71
N LYS A 74 16.63 -12.38 0.68
CA LYS A 74 17.46 -11.30 1.28
C LYS A 74 16.87 -10.72 2.55
N VAL A 75 15.56 -10.81 2.75
CA VAL A 75 14.88 -10.22 3.92
C VAL A 75 14.90 -11.21 5.08
N PRO A 76 15.43 -10.85 6.27
CA PRO A 76 15.41 -11.72 7.44
C PRO A 76 13.98 -12.08 7.86
N ALA A 77 13.77 -13.34 8.29
CA ALA A 77 12.46 -13.85 8.68
C ALA A 77 11.77 -13.03 9.78
N ARG A 78 12.54 -12.44 10.71
CA ARG A 78 12.01 -11.56 11.78
C ARG A 78 11.44 -10.24 11.25
N CYS A 79 11.96 -9.71 10.14
CA CYS A 79 11.46 -8.50 9.49
C CYS A 79 10.27 -8.87 8.60
N HIS A 80 10.40 -9.95 7.83
CA HIS A 80 9.34 -10.47 6.96
C HIS A 80 8.05 -10.74 7.72
N SER A 81 8.12 -11.57 8.78
CA SER A 81 6.95 -11.96 9.57
C SER A 81 6.32 -10.78 10.32
N ALA A 82 7.12 -9.80 10.75
CA ALA A 82 6.60 -8.60 11.40
C ALA A 82 5.78 -7.74 10.43
N ILE A 83 6.31 -7.49 9.24
CA ILE A 83 5.59 -6.72 8.19
C ILE A 83 4.33 -7.47 7.76
N GLU A 84 4.41 -8.78 7.55
CA GLU A 84 3.27 -9.61 7.19
C GLU A 84 2.15 -9.53 8.25
N ARG A 85 2.50 -9.65 9.54
CA ARG A 85 1.52 -9.49 10.64
C ARG A 85 0.91 -8.10 10.67
N THR A 86 1.69 -7.04 10.47
CA THR A 86 1.17 -5.66 10.38
C THR A 86 0.16 -5.52 9.25
N LEU A 87 0.43 -6.12 8.09
CA LEU A 87 -0.49 -6.12 6.94
C LEU A 87 -1.78 -6.89 7.25
N VAL A 88 -1.68 -8.06 7.86
CA VAL A 88 -2.86 -8.83 8.30
C VAL A 88 -3.69 -8.05 9.32
N ILE A 89 -3.06 -7.43 10.32
CA ILE A 89 -3.75 -6.57 11.29
C ILE A 89 -4.42 -5.39 10.56
N GLY A 90 -3.74 -4.76 9.60
CA GLY A 90 -4.32 -3.70 8.76
C GLY A 90 -5.56 -4.14 7.99
N ILE A 91 -5.54 -5.34 7.41
CA ILE A 91 -6.71 -5.95 6.74
C ILE A 91 -7.86 -6.12 7.74
N LEU A 92 -7.59 -6.70 8.92
CA LEU A 92 -8.63 -6.90 9.94
C LEU A 92 -9.23 -5.58 10.45
N PHE A 93 -8.40 -4.57 10.70
CA PHE A 93 -8.85 -3.23 11.08
C PHE A 93 -9.65 -2.56 9.96
N GLY A 94 -9.21 -2.69 8.70
CA GLY A 94 -9.93 -2.17 7.54
C GLY A 94 -11.32 -2.79 7.40
N VAL A 95 -11.43 -4.11 7.55
CA VAL A 95 -12.73 -4.81 7.60
C VAL A 95 -13.59 -4.30 8.74
N PHE A 96 -13.04 -4.21 9.97
CA PHE A 96 -13.77 -3.71 11.13
C PHE A 96 -14.35 -2.30 10.90
N PHE A 97 -13.56 -1.38 10.35
CA PHE A 97 -14.01 -0.02 10.07
C PHE A 97 -15.03 0.08 8.93
N LEU A 98 -15.03 -0.88 8.00
CA LEU A 98 -15.99 -0.93 6.90
C LEU A 98 -17.38 -1.39 7.37
N PHE A 99 -17.45 -2.23 8.40
CA PHE A 99 -18.70 -2.82 8.90
C PHE A 99 -19.28 -2.17 10.17
N GLN A 100 -18.71 -1.05 10.64
CA GLN A 100 -19.25 -0.35 11.80
C GLN A 100 -20.40 0.61 11.40
N PRO A 101 -21.54 0.61 12.11
CA PRO A 101 -22.73 1.37 11.70
C PRO A 101 -22.74 2.84 12.17
N PHE A 102 -21.76 3.27 12.96
CA PHE A 102 -21.87 4.50 13.74
C PHE A 102 -21.25 5.75 13.09
N SER A 103 -20.30 5.62 12.15
CA SER A 103 -19.63 6.78 11.55
C SER A 103 -19.15 6.55 10.11
N ILE A 104 -19.33 7.57 9.25
CA ILE A 104 -18.88 7.56 7.86
C ILE A 104 -17.36 7.75 7.73
N VAL A 105 -16.72 8.43 8.70
CA VAL A 105 -15.29 8.74 8.65
C VAL A 105 -14.44 7.46 8.64
N PRO A 106 -14.60 6.52 9.58
CA PRO A 106 -13.86 5.25 9.54
C PRO A 106 -14.25 4.39 8.34
N TYR A 107 -15.47 4.50 7.80
CA TYR A 107 -15.84 3.77 6.57
C TYR A 107 -14.97 4.22 5.39
N ARG A 108 -14.85 5.53 5.15
CA ARG A 108 -14.05 6.10 4.04
C ARG A 108 -12.58 5.68 4.15
N TYR A 109 -11.99 5.88 5.31
CA TYR A 109 -10.56 5.60 5.52
C TYR A 109 -10.28 4.10 5.74
N GLY A 110 -11.23 3.36 6.30
CA GLY A 110 -11.17 1.91 6.50
C GLY A 110 -11.18 1.14 5.19
N PHE A 111 -11.96 1.59 4.20
CA PHE A 111 -11.88 1.05 2.84
C PHE A 111 -10.47 1.24 2.23
N LEU A 112 -9.89 2.43 2.35
CA LEU A 112 -8.53 2.70 1.86
C LEU A 112 -7.49 1.86 2.60
N LEU A 113 -7.60 1.73 3.93
CA LEU A 113 -6.75 0.87 4.74
C LEU A 113 -6.81 -0.57 4.23
N LEU A 114 -8.02 -1.11 4.07
CA LEU A 114 -8.27 -2.47 3.61
C LEU A 114 -7.67 -2.69 2.22
N LEU A 115 -7.93 -1.79 1.28
CA LEU A 115 -7.42 -1.88 -0.09
C LEU A 115 -5.89 -1.87 -0.11
N ILE A 116 -5.26 -0.90 0.56
CA ILE A 116 -3.81 -0.74 0.58
C ILE A 116 -3.15 -1.92 1.31
N ALA A 117 -3.69 -2.33 2.45
CA ALA A 117 -3.15 -3.46 3.22
C ALA A 117 -3.28 -4.77 2.43
N THR A 118 -4.39 -5.00 1.73
CA THR A 118 -4.59 -6.18 0.87
C THR A 118 -3.62 -6.19 -0.30
N LEU A 119 -3.48 -5.08 -1.05
CA LEU A 119 -2.52 -5.00 -2.15
C LEU A 119 -1.08 -5.17 -1.66
N SER A 120 -0.73 -4.54 -0.53
CA SER A 120 0.58 -4.68 0.08
C SER A 120 0.84 -6.10 0.58
N PHE A 121 -0.17 -6.80 1.11
CA PHE A 121 -0.08 -8.22 1.50
C PHE A 121 0.11 -9.14 0.30
N ILE A 122 -0.63 -8.92 -0.79
CA ILE A 122 -0.43 -9.66 -2.05
C ILE A 122 1.01 -9.44 -2.54
N LEU A 123 1.50 -8.19 -2.54
CA LEU A 123 2.86 -7.88 -2.93
C LEU A 123 3.90 -8.56 -2.02
N TRP A 124 3.72 -8.44 -0.70
CA TRP A 124 4.67 -8.92 0.30
C TRP A 124 4.72 -10.44 0.38
N SER A 125 3.58 -11.13 0.23
CA SER A 125 3.51 -12.60 0.28
C SER A 125 4.29 -13.30 -0.84
N HIS A 126 4.64 -12.58 -1.91
CA HIS A 126 5.50 -13.08 -2.99
C HIS A 126 7.00 -12.90 -2.70
N VAL A 127 7.36 -12.20 -1.62
CA VAL A 127 8.74 -12.08 -1.17
C VAL A 127 9.10 -13.29 -0.32
N VAL A 128 10.00 -14.14 -0.80
CA VAL A 128 10.47 -15.28 -0.02
C VAL A 128 11.50 -14.80 1.01
N PRO A 129 11.33 -15.05 2.31
CA PRO A 129 12.30 -14.65 3.32
C PRO A 129 13.64 -15.39 3.13
N ALA A 130 14.70 -14.83 3.72
CA ALA A 130 16.00 -15.51 3.82
C ALA A 130 15.82 -16.84 4.57
N GLY A 131 16.47 -17.90 4.07
CA GLY A 131 16.34 -19.25 4.64
C GLY A 131 16.79 -19.32 6.10
N ALA A 132 16.22 -20.27 6.85
CA ALA A 132 16.45 -20.42 8.30
C ALA A 132 17.93 -20.44 8.71
N ARG A 133 18.77 -21.11 7.91
CA ARG A 133 20.23 -21.17 8.11
C ARG A 133 20.88 -19.78 8.06
N LEU A 134 20.38 -18.88 7.22
CA LEU A 134 20.89 -17.51 7.10
C LEU A 134 20.39 -16.62 8.24
N THR A 135 19.24 -16.92 8.84
CA THR A 135 18.66 -16.10 9.90
C THR A 135 19.06 -16.53 11.31
N PHE A 136 19.45 -17.79 11.50
CA PHE A 136 19.75 -18.37 12.83
C PHE A 136 20.92 -17.69 13.57
N GLY A 137 21.89 -17.14 12.84
CA GLY A 137 23.07 -16.47 13.42
C GLY A 137 23.01 -14.94 13.42
N LEU A 138 21.83 -14.33 13.22
CA LEU A 138 21.72 -12.87 13.26
C LEU A 138 21.72 -12.37 14.71
N PRO A 139 22.54 -11.37 15.06
CA PRO A 139 22.53 -10.80 16.40
C PRO A 139 21.16 -10.18 16.71
N PRO A 140 20.76 -10.12 17.99
CA PRO A 140 19.57 -9.39 18.39
C PRO A 140 19.70 -7.91 18.00
N LEU A 141 18.57 -7.27 17.72
CA LEU A 141 18.54 -5.85 17.41
C LEU A 141 18.89 -5.05 18.66
N GLY A 142 19.88 -4.15 18.55
CA GLY A 142 20.27 -3.26 19.62
C GLY A 142 19.40 -2.00 19.69
N THR A 143 19.61 -1.20 20.73
CA THR A 143 18.89 0.05 20.98
C THR A 143 19.01 1.02 19.81
N ARG A 144 20.19 1.10 19.17
CA ARG A 144 20.43 2.00 18.03
C ARG A 144 19.50 1.69 16.85
N GLN A 145 19.33 0.41 16.50
CA GLN A 145 18.45 0.01 15.41
C GLN A 145 16.98 0.32 15.71
N HIS A 146 16.55 0.11 16.95
CA HIS A 146 15.20 0.45 17.38
C HIS A 146 14.94 1.97 17.33
N ILE A 147 15.91 2.79 17.71
CA ILE A 147 15.83 4.26 17.59
C ILE A 147 15.72 4.67 16.12
N VAL A 148 16.57 4.13 15.23
CA VAL A 148 16.50 4.43 13.79
C VAL A 148 15.13 4.07 13.22
N GLY A 149 14.63 2.86 13.56
CA GLY A 149 13.29 2.44 13.16
C GLY A 149 12.21 3.39 13.65
N ALA A 150 12.27 3.80 14.92
CA ALA A 150 11.29 4.70 15.53
C ALA A 150 11.29 6.09 14.90
N VAL A 151 12.47 6.66 14.63
CA VAL A 151 12.60 7.95 13.94
C VAL A 151 12.04 7.86 12.53
N ALA A 152 12.37 6.82 11.77
CA ALA A 152 11.84 6.63 10.43
C ALA A 152 10.30 6.49 10.44
N ALA A 153 9.76 5.74 11.39
CA ALA A 153 8.31 5.60 11.57
C ALA A 153 7.64 6.94 11.91
N LEU A 154 8.22 7.72 12.82
CA LEU A 154 7.71 9.04 13.19
C LEU A 154 7.66 9.98 11.98
N VAL A 155 8.71 9.98 11.15
CA VAL A 155 8.73 10.77 9.91
C VAL A 155 7.57 10.36 8.99
N VAL A 156 7.31 9.06 8.83
CA VAL A 156 6.19 8.58 8.02
C VAL A 156 4.85 9.03 8.59
N ILE A 157 4.64 8.94 9.91
CA ILE A 157 3.41 9.40 10.57
C ILE A 157 3.19 10.88 10.26
N VAL A 158 4.21 11.72 10.47
CA VAL A 158 4.12 13.17 10.26
C VAL A 158 3.83 13.49 8.79
N VAL A 159 4.62 12.95 7.86
CA VAL A 159 4.47 13.24 6.42
C VAL A 159 3.13 12.76 5.90
N MET A 160 2.72 11.53 6.22
CA MET A 160 1.43 11.00 5.76
C MET A 160 0.25 11.73 6.39
N SER A 161 0.29 12.00 7.71
CA SER A 161 -0.80 12.70 8.38
C SER A 161 -0.95 14.12 7.81
N LEU A 162 0.12 14.89 7.70
CA LEU A 162 0.06 16.24 7.13
C LEU A 162 -0.41 16.23 5.67
N GLY A 163 0.05 15.27 4.87
CA GLY A 163 -0.40 15.11 3.49
C GLY A 163 -1.89 14.80 3.39
N ILE A 164 -2.39 13.82 4.15
CA ILE A 164 -3.80 13.44 4.14
C ILE A 164 -4.67 14.58 4.71
N ILE A 165 -4.24 15.24 5.79
CA ILE A 165 -4.94 16.39 6.38
C ILE A 165 -5.05 17.52 5.37
N SER A 166 -3.96 17.86 4.67
CA SER A 166 -3.96 18.93 3.66
C SER A 166 -4.90 18.61 2.49
N LEU A 167 -4.93 17.35 2.05
CA LEU A 167 -5.80 16.92 0.94
C LEU A 167 -7.28 16.84 1.33
N ASN A 168 -7.60 16.56 2.60
CA ASN A 168 -8.97 16.37 3.09
C ASN A 168 -9.50 17.52 3.94
N ALA A 169 -8.73 18.61 4.09
CA ALA A 169 -9.18 19.79 4.81
C ALA A 169 -10.54 20.26 4.26
N PRO A 170 -11.54 20.51 5.13
CA PRO A 170 -12.87 20.93 4.69
C PRO A 170 -12.79 22.21 3.86
N LYS A 171 -13.40 22.17 2.67
CA LYS A 171 -13.50 23.32 1.76
C LYS A 171 -14.96 23.59 1.46
N GLU A 172 -15.31 24.86 1.27
CA GLU A 172 -16.63 25.25 0.76
C GLU A 172 -16.94 24.46 -0.52
N PRO A 173 -18.16 23.92 -0.67
CA PRO A 173 -19.36 24.11 0.15
C PRO A 173 -19.52 23.13 1.35
N TYR A 174 -18.44 22.57 1.89
CA TYR A 174 -18.41 21.66 3.05
C TYR A 174 -19.32 20.43 2.90
N GLY A 175 -19.35 19.85 1.70
CA GLY A 175 -20.21 18.70 1.38
C GLY A 175 -21.68 19.05 1.13
N ILE A 176 -22.05 20.34 1.19
CA ILE A 176 -23.39 20.81 0.80
C ILE A 176 -23.43 21.08 -0.71
N ARG A 177 -24.58 20.93 -1.35
CA ARG A 177 -24.74 21.27 -2.78
C ARG A 177 -24.60 22.79 -2.97
N ASP A 178 -23.86 23.22 -3.99
CA ASP A 178 -23.60 24.65 -4.25
C ASP A 178 -24.86 25.52 -4.27
N ARG A 179 -25.96 25.02 -4.85
CA ARG A 179 -27.25 25.74 -4.87
C ARG A 179 -27.76 26.02 -3.45
N VAL A 180 -27.65 25.06 -2.56
CA VAL A 180 -28.10 25.17 -1.17
C VAL A 180 -27.12 26.06 -0.39
N TRP A 181 -25.82 25.86 -0.58
CA TRP A 181 -24.78 26.71 0.01
C TRP A 181 -24.98 28.19 -0.33
N ASN A 182 -25.23 28.49 -1.60
CA ASN A 182 -25.46 29.86 -2.07
C ASN A 182 -26.78 30.47 -1.59
N SER A 183 -27.73 29.66 -1.13
CA SER A 183 -28.97 30.14 -0.52
C SER A 183 -28.85 30.48 0.96
N TYR A 184 -27.76 30.06 1.62
CA TYR A 184 -27.54 30.35 3.04
C TYR A 184 -27.09 31.80 3.26
N ASN A 185 -27.58 32.39 4.34
CA ASN A 185 -27.08 33.68 4.83
C ASN A 185 -25.66 33.51 5.43
N ALA A 186 -25.00 34.63 5.70
CA ALA A 186 -23.63 34.63 6.22
C ALA A 186 -23.50 33.86 7.54
N ASP A 187 -24.45 34.03 8.46
CA ASP A 187 -24.45 33.38 9.77
C ASP A 187 -24.53 31.85 9.64
N ARG A 188 -25.43 31.34 8.79
CA ARG A 188 -25.57 29.90 8.56
C ARG A 188 -24.36 29.30 7.88
N LYS A 189 -23.73 30.02 6.95
CA LYS A 189 -22.47 29.61 6.32
C LYS A 189 -21.36 29.48 7.37
N ALA A 190 -21.23 30.47 8.25
CA ALA A 190 -20.25 30.45 9.34
C ALA A 190 -20.49 29.28 10.31
N GLU A 191 -21.75 28.99 10.66
CA GLU A 191 -22.12 27.86 11.50
C GLU A 191 -21.72 26.52 10.87
N VAL A 192 -22.05 26.30 9.59
CA VAL A 192 -21.69 25.07 8.86
C VAL A 192 -20.18 24.92 8.73
N ALA A 193 -19.47 26.01 8.39
CA ALA A 193 -18.01 26.01 8.30
C ALA A 193 -17.37 25.62 9.64
N SER A 194 -17.85 26.22 10.74
CA SER A 194 -17.39 25.93 12.09
C SER A 194 -17.64 24.46 12.48
N ALA A 195 -18.86 23.95 12.22
CA ALA A 195 -19.21 22.56 12.48
C ALA A 195 -18.34 21.57 11.69
N ALA A 196 -18.10 21.83 10.39
CA ALA A 196 -17.25 21.00 9.55
C ALA A 196 -15.79 20.99 10.04
N MET A 197 -15.26 22.14 10.47
CA MET A 197 -13.92 22.24 11.04
C MET A 197 -13.82 21.53 12.39
N ALA A 198 -14.86 21.61 13.22
CA ALA A 198 -14.92 20.91 14.50
C ALA A 198 -14.94 19.39 14.31
N ASP A 199 -15.76 18.86 13.39
CA ASP A 199 -15.80 17.43 13.07
C ASP A 199 -14.47 16.95 12.49
N PHE A 200 -13.90 17.70 11.55
CA PHE A 200 -12.61 17.37 10.96
C PHE A 200 -11.49 17.31 12.00
N SER A 201 -11.39 18.31 12.87
CA SER A 201 -10.35 18.36 13.92
C SER A 201 -10.58 17.37 15.05
N GLY A 202 -11.83 17.16 15.46
CA GLY A 202 -12.20 16.30 16.59
C GLY A 202 -12.28 14.81 16.24
N VAL A 203 -12.60 14.47 14.99
CA VAL A 203 -12.85 13.08 14.57
C VAL A 203 -11.89 12.64 13.48
N GLU A 204 -11.77 13.39 12.38
CA GLU A 204 -10.97 12.94 11.24
C GLU A 204 -9.46 12.96 11.51
N ILE A 205 -8.92 14.04 12.08
CA ILE A 205 -7.47 14.17 12.32
C ILE A 205 -6.95 13.03 13.22
N PRO A 206 -7.55 12.73 14.39
CA PRO A 206 -7.12 11.60 15.22
C PRO A 206 -7.17 10.27 14.45
N PHE A 207 -8.21 10.06 13.64
CA PHE A 207 -8.35 8.86 12.83
C PHE A 207 -7.22 8.75 11.78
N ILE A 208 -6.88 9.84 11.10
CA ILE A 208 -5.78 9.90 10.12
C ILE A 208 -4.43 9.57 10.79
N ILE A 209 -4.20 10.05 12.01
CA ILE A 209 -2.98 9.76 12.77
C ILE A 209 -2.91 8.25 13.09
N ILE A 210 -4.00 7.66 13.57
CA ILE A 210 -4.09 6.21 13.84
C ILE A 210 -3.87 5.41 12.56
N LEU A 211 -4.50 5.82 11.45
CA LEU A 211 -4.34 5.19 10.14
C LEU A 211 -2.88 5.22 9.67
N SER A 212 -2.17 6.31 9.95
CA SER A 212 -0.76 6.46 9.57
C SER A 212 0.19 5.55 10.34
N LEU A 213 -0.25 4.92 11.45
CA LEU A 213 0.56 3.97 12.21
C LEU A 213 0.86 2.69 11.41
N PHE A 214 -0.02 2.26 10.50
CA PHE A 214 0.17 1.05 9.71
C PHE A 214 1.36 1.15 8.74
N PRO A 215 1.42 2.12 7.81
CA PRO A 215 2.59 2.30 6.96
C PRO A 215 3.85 2.64 7.78
N ALA A 216 3.71 3.38 8.89
CA ALA A 216 4.82 3.66 9.79
C ALA A 216 5.41 2.41 10.44
N ALA A 217 4.58 1.43 10.84
CA ALA A 217 5.03 0.16 11.38
C ALA A 217 5.81 -0.68 10.34
N ILE A 218 5.38 -0.66 9.07
CA ILE A 218 6.13 -1.32 7.99
C ILE A 218 7.52 -0.68 7.85
N VAL A 219 7.58 0.66 7.82
CA VAL A 219 8.85 1.40 7.72
C VAL A 219 9.72 1.19 8.96
N TYR A 220 9.14 1.14 10.15
CA TYR A 220 9.85 0.80 11.39
C TYR A 220 10.60 -0.53 11.25
N PHE A 221 9.90 -1.57 10.81
CA PHE A 221 10.47 -2.91 10.66
C PHE A 221 11.52 -3.00 9.56
N ALA A 222 11.33 -2.26 8.46
CA ALA A 222 12.31 -2.19 7.38
C ALA A 222 13.57 -1.41 7.79
N ALA A 223 13.41 -0.20 8.32
CA ALA A 223 14.51 0.70 8.64
C ALA A 223 15.43 0.14 9.74
N ARG A 224 14.86 -0.45 10.80
CA ARG A 224 15.67 -1.08 11.86
C ARG A 224 16.54 -2.21 11.32
N GLU A 225 16.03 -2.98 10.35
CA GLU A 225 16.73 -4.13 9.77
C GLU A 225 17.82 -3.69 8.79
N VAL A 226 17.62 -2.59 8.05
CA VAL A 226 18.65 -2.01 7.18
C VAL A 226 19.91 -1.60 7.96
N THR A 227 19.75 -1.20 9.22
CA THR A 227 20.85 -0.83 10.13
C THR A 227 21.30 -1.96 11.06
N ALA A 228 20.78 -3.17 10.88
CA ALA A 228 21.17 -4.32 11.69
C ALA A 228 22.64 -4.67 11.45
N GLU A 229 23.33 -5.08 12.51
CA GLU A 229 24.72 -5.53 12.39
C GLU A 229 24.78 -6.75 11.45
N PRO A 230 25.79 -6.79 10.55
CA PRO A 230 25.99 -7.94 9.70
C PRO A 230 26.26 -9.19 10.54
N ARG A 231 25.95 -10.35 9.98
CA ARG A 231 26.26 -11.63 10.60
C ARG A 231 27.76 -11.70 10.90
N ARG A 232 28.13 -12.02 12.15
CA ARG A 232 29.52 -12.36 12.49
C ARG A 232 29.88 -13.71 11.87
N GLU A 233 30.92 -13.74 11.04
CA GLU A 233 31.35 -14.95 10.32
C GLU A 233 31.81 -16.06 11.29
N ASP A 234 32.30 -15.67 12.47
CA ASP A 234 32.83 -16.54 13.53
C ASP A 234 31.82 -17.57 14.06
N PHE A 235 30.51 -17.33 13.86
CA PHE A 235 29.45 -18.26 14.29
C PHE A 235 29.22 -19.41 13.31
N VAL A 236 29.75 -19.35 12.09
CA VAL A 236 29.53 -20.38 11.06
C VAL A 236 30.45 -21.59 11.26
N SER A 237 31.61 -21.39 11.88
CA SER A 237 32.60 -22.46 12.13
C SER A 237 32.21 -23.41 13.26
N THR A 238 31.21 -23.06 14.08
CA THR A 238 30.80 -23.85 15.25
C THR A 238 29.51 -24.65 15.06
N ILE A 239 28.81 -24.49 13.92
CA ILE A 239 27.68 -25.38 13.60
C ILE A 239 28.32 -26.72 13.21
N PRO A 240 28.15 -27.79 14.02
CA PRO A 240 28.64 -29.10 13.64
C PRO A 240 27.99 -29.43 12.30
N THR A 241 28.79 -29.65 11.26
CA THR A 241 28.30 -30.39 10.10
C THR A 241 27.93 -31.76 10.64
N THR A 242 26.68 -31.93 11.09
CA THR A 242 26.14 -33.23 11.43
C THR A 242 26.34 -34.05 10.17
N GLY A 243 27.36 -34.90 10.21
CA GLY A 243 27.69 -35.80 9.13
C GLY A 243 26.39 -36.52 8.78
N HIS A 244 26.04 -36.50 7.50
CA HIS A 244 25.14 -37.49 6.99
C HIS A 244 25.77 -38.83 7.33
N ALA A 245 25.25 -39.49 8.37
CA ALA A 245 25.51 -40.90 8.56
C ALA A 245 25.10 -41.56 7.24
N PRO A 246 26.01 -42.28 6.54
CA PRO A 246 25.61 -43.02 5.37
C PRO A 246 24.47 -43.94 5.80
N LEU A 247 23.36 -43.88 5.07
CA LEU A 247 22.32 -44.90 5.17
C LEU A 247 22.97 -46.19 4.66
N GLU A 248 23.56 -46.96 5.57
CA GLU A 248 23.96 -48.34 5.29
C GLU A 248 22.69 -49.13 4.99
N ALA A 249 22.69 -49.71 3.79
CA ALA A 249 21.63 -50.56 3.24
C ALA A 249 21.78 -52.00 3.72
#